data_AF-A0AAV1GQ95-F1
#
_entry.id   AF-A0AAV1GQ95-F1
#
_cell.length_a   1.000
_cell.length_b   1.000
_cell.length_c   1.000
_cell.angle_alpha   90.00
_cell.angle_beta   90.00
_cell.angle_gamma   90.00
#
_symmetry.space_group_name_H-M   'P 1'
#
loop_
_entity.id
_entity.type
_entity.pdbx_description
1 polymer ?
#
loop_
_entity_poly.entity_id
_entity_poly.type
_entity_poly.pdbx_seq_one_letter_code
_entity_poly.pdbx_strand_id
1 'polypeptide(L)'
;MLVVVVFGDYGACNEKRCALQVFSVLLALLAGAAVAVGVITYSKKDEVGLHIADFYSSMYALYVSNGDPVVRVTLTFIHMMLHCCGLTGVPLVEIAAETCPKPQGIFEHIVMPSCPGIIMSTFDSRAPLVMGILIGTGALLVVALICTIILLKQVKEVQQDVAAYYRTVY
;
A
#
# COMPACT_ATOMS: atom_id res chain seq x y z
N MET A 1 0.30 -6.22 7.39
CA MET A 1 -1.17 -6.02 7.45
C MET A 1 -1.86 -7.09 8.29
N LEU A 2 -1.75 -8.39 7.99
CA LEU A 2 -2.44 -9.46 8.75
C LEU A 2 -2.22 -9.42 10.27
N VAL A 3 -0.97 -9.31 10.72
CA VAL A 3 -0.64 -9.27 12.16
C VAL A 3 -1.32 -8.09 12.87
N VAL A 4 -1.30 -6.92 12.24
CA VAL A 4 -1.88 -5.68 12.77
C VAL A 4 -3.39 -5.83 12.93
N VAL A 5 -4.06 -6.39 11.91
CA VAL A 5 -5.51 -6.65 11.94
C VAL A 5 -5.86 -7.65 13.04
N VAL A 6 -5.14 -8.76 13.15
CA VAL A 6 -5.41 -9.79 14.18
C VAL A 6 -5.29 -9.23 15.60
N PHE A 7 -4.23 -8.47 15.90
CA PHE A 7 -4.10 -7.87 17.24
C PHE A 7 -5.12 -6.77 17.50
N GLY A 8 -5.53 -6.03 16.46
CA GLY A 8 -6.61 -5.05 16.53
C GLY A 8 -7.94 -5.70 16.89
N ASP A 9 -8.39 -6.67 16.09
CA ASP A 9 -9.65 -7.37 16.30
C ASP A 9 -9.65 -8.17 17.61
N TYR A 10 -8.58 -8.92 17.88
CA TYR A 10 -8.46 -9.69 19.12
C TYR A 10 -8.44 -8.77 20.35
N GLY A 11 -7.70 -7.66 20.28
CA GLY A 11 -7.61 -6.68 21.37
C GLY A 11 -8.92 -5.95 21.64
N ALA A 12 -9.66 -5.58 20.57
CA ALA A 12 -10.94 -4.91 20.67
C ALA A 12 -12.06 -5.85 21.14
N CYS A 13 -12.21 -7.05 20.54
CA CYS A 13 -13.31 -7.95 20.86
C CYS A 13 -13.15 -8.68 22.21
N ASN A 14 -11.92 -9.01 22.63
CA ASN A 14 -11.67 -9.71 23.89
C ASN A 14 -11.25 -8.79 25.04
N GLU A 15 -11.28 -7.47 24.82
CA GLU A 15 -10.88 -6.42 25.77
C GLU A 15 -9.51 -6.70 26.43
N LYS A 16 -8.55 -7.22 25.64
CA LYS A 16 -7.23 -7.61 26.14
C LYS A 16 -6.25 -6.44 26.04
N ARG A 17 -5.90 -5.87 27.20
CA ARG A 17 -4.94 -4.75 27.29
C ARG A 17 -3.61 -5.01 26.59
N CYS A 18 -3.03 -6.20 26.78
CA CYS A 18 -1.73 -6.53 26.19
C CYS A 18 -1.78 -6.55 24.66
N ALA A 19 -2.85 -7.12 24.08
CA ALA A 19 -3.03 -7.14 22.62
C ALA A 19 -3.23 -5.73 22.06
N LEU A 20 -4.01 -4.90 22.76
CA LEU A 20 -4.29 -3.52 22.36
C LEU A 20 -3.04 -2.61 22.48
N GLN A 21 -2.17 -2.86 23.45
CA GLN A 21 -0.86 -2.19 23.55
C GLN A 21 0.06 -2.57 22.39
N VAL A 22 0.16 -3.87 22.06
CA VAL A 22 0.95 -4.33 20.91
C VAL A 22 0.42 -3.70 19.62
N PHE A 23 -0.91 -3.67 19.44
CA PHE A 23 -1.55 -3.00 18.32
C PHE A 23 -1.19 -1.51 18.23
N SER A 24 -1.23 -0.79 19.36
CA SER A 24 -0.85 0.63 19.40
C SER A 24 0.61 0.87 19.01
N VAL A 25 1.55 0.04 19.48
CA VAL A 25 2.96 0.14 19.10
C VAL A 25 3.16 -0.14 17.62
N LEU A 26 2.49 -1.18 17.08
CA LEU A 26 2.53 -1.49 15.66
C LEU A 26 2.00 -0.33 14.80
N LEU A 27 0.89 0.29 15.19
CA LEU A 27 0.34 1.46 14.50
C LEU A 27 1.31 2.65 14.54
N ALA A 28 1.96 2.90 15.68
CA ALA A 28 2.94 3.98 15.80
C ALA A 28 4.15 3.75 14.89
N LEU A 29 4.66 2.52 14.81
CA LEU A 29 5.77 2.16 13.92
C LEU A 29 5.37 2.31 12.45
N LEU A 30 4.18 1.86 12.07
CA LEU A 30 3.66 2.02 10.71
C LEU A 30 3.45 3.48 10.33
N ALA A 31 2.93 4.30 11.25
CA ALA A 31 2.76 5.73 11.03
C ALA A 31 4.11 6.43 10.83
N GLY A 32 5.11 6.11 11.67
CA GLY A 32 6.47 6.62 11.52
C GLY A 32 7.11 6.21 10.18
N ALA A 33 6.96 4.94 9.80
CA ALA A 33 7.44 4.45 8.51
C ALA A 33 6.73 5.12 7.33
N ALA A 34 5.41 5.31 7.39
CA ALA A 34 4.64 6.00 6.35
C ALA A 34 5.10 7.46 6.17
N VAL A 35 5.36 8.17 7.27
CA VAL A 35 5.90 9.54 7.23
C VAL A 35 7.31 9.54 6.63
N ALA A 36 8.19 8.63 7.07
CA ALA A 36 9.55 8.54 6.53
C ALA A 36 9.55 8.26 5.02
N VAL A 37 8.76 7.28 4.57
CA VAL A 37 8.59 6.97 3.14
C VAL A 37 7.99 8.15 2.39
N GLY A 38 7.00 8.83 2.95
CA GLY A 38 6.41 10.04 2.37
C GLY A 38 7.45 11.15 2.16
N VAL A 39 8.28 11.42 3.16
CA VAL A 39 9.37 12.41 3.07
C VAL A 39 10.41 12.00 2.03
N ILE A 40 10.84 10.73 2.00
CA ILE A 40 11.81 10.24 1.01
C ILE A 40 11.22 10.33 -0.40
N THR A 41 9.98 9.87 -0.58
CA THR A 41 9.29 9.89 -1.88
C THR A 41 9.12 11.32 -2.39
N TYR A 42 8.78 12.26 -1.51
CA TYR A 42 8.69 13.67 -1.87
C TYR A 42 10.04 14.29 -2.22
N SER A 43 11.05 14.04 -1.38
CA SER A 43 12.37 14.68 -1.50
C SER A 43 13.20 14.11 -2.66
N LYS A 44 12.93 12.86 -3.05
CA LYS A 44 13.66 12.10 -4.07
C LYS A 44 12.72 11.49 -5.11
N LYS A 45 11.67 12.23 -5.49
CA LYS A 45 10.62 11.74 -6.41
C LYS A 45 11.16 11.19 -7.73
N ASP A 46 12.20 11.81 -8.30
CA ASP A 46 12.77 11.42 -9.59
C ASP A 46 13.53 10.09 -9.50
N GLU A 47 14.33 9.94 -8.44
CA GLU A 47 15.10 8.73 -8.15
C GLU A 47 14.18 7.55 -7.77
N VAL A 48 13.14 7.82 -6.97
CA VAL A 48 12.12 6.83 -6.62
C VAL A 48 11.32 6.40 -7.86
N GLY A 49 10.95 7.34 -8.73
CA GLY A 49 10.26 7.03 -10.00
C GLY A 49 11.09 6.12 -10.90
N LEU A 50 12.40 6.36 -10.99
CA LEU A 50 13.33 5.53 -11.75
C LEU A 50 13.43 4.11 -11.17
N HIS A 51 13.61 3.98 -9.85
CA HIS A 51 13.66 2.67 -9.20
C HIS A 51 12.38 1.85 -9.38
N ILE A 52 11.21 2.50 -9.39
CA ILE A 52 9.93 1.83 -9.63
C ILE A 52 9.82 1.40 -11.11
N ALA A 53 10.29 2.22 -12.05
CA ALA A 53 10.34 1.85 -13.46
C ALA A 53 11.29 0.66 -13.73
N ASP A 54 12.45 0.61 -13.06
CA ASP A 54 13.37 -0.53 -13.13
C ASP A 54 12.78 -1.79 -12.50
N PHE A 55 12.08 -1.65 -11.38
CA PHE A 55 11.36 -2.75 -10.75
C PHE A 55 10.27 -3.32 -11.66
N TYR A 56 9.49 -2.45 -12.31
CA TYR A 56 8.51 -2.86 -13.31
C TYR A 56 9.17 -3.63 -14.46
N SER A 57 10.29 -3.13 -14.97
CA SER A 57 11.05 -3.78 -16.06
C SER A 57 11.54 -5.17 -15.67
N SER A 58 12.02 -5.33 -14.43
CA SER A 58 12.44 -6.60 -13.87
C SER A 58 11.27 -7.58 -13.72
N MET A 59 10.12 -7.09 -13.23
CA MET A 59 8.89 -7.88 -13.11
C MET A 59 8.38 -8.34 -14.48
N TYR A 60 8.43 -7.46 -15.49
CA TYR A 60 8.07 -7.80 -16.86
C TYR A 60 8.99 -8.88 -17.44
N ALA A 61 10.30 -8.77 -17.23
CA ALA A 61 11.27 -9.79 -17.65
C ALA A 61 10.99 -11.14 -16.98
N LEU A 62 10.64 -11.13 -15.69
CA LEU A 62 10.27 -12.34 -14.96
C LEU A 62 8.99 -12.98 -15.53
N TYR A 63 7.99 -12.17 -15.89
CA TYR A 63 6.78 -12.66 -16.54
C TYR A 63 7.07 -13.31 -17.89
N VAL A 64 7.91 -12.69 -18.70
CA VAL A 64 8.35 -13.25 -20.00
C VAL A 64 9.09 -14.58 -19.82
N SER A 65 9.91 -14.69 -18.77
CA SER A 65 10.70 -15.90 -18.49
C SER A 65 9.87 -17.05 -17.93
N ASN A 66 8.97 -16.76 -16.97
CA ASN A 66 8.31 -17.80 -16.16
C ASN A 66 6.84 -18.00 -16.52
N GLY A 67 6.19 -17.03 -17.17
CA GLY A 67 4.77 -17.09 -17.53
C GLY A 67 3.82 -17.13 -16.33
N ASP A 68 4.26 -16.67 -15.15
CA ASP A 68 3.49 -16.80 -13.91
C ASP A 68 2.12 -16.08 -14.00
N PRO A 69 1.00 -16.78 -13.73
CA PRO A 69 -0.34 -16.20 -13.87
C PRO A 69 -0.61 -15.08 -12.86
N VAL A 70 0.06 -15.10 -11.70
CA VAL A 70 -0.04 -14.02 -10.70
C VAL A 70 0.57 -12.74 -11.24
N VAL A 71 1.76 -12.84 -11.84
CA VAL A 71 2.47 -11.70 -12.43
C VAL A 71 1.67 -11.15 -13.62
N ARG A 72 1.02 -12.02 -14.41
CA ARG A 72 0.07 -11.61 -15.47
C ARG A 72 -1.04 -10.70 -14.97
N VAL A 73 -1.71 -11.08 -13.87
CA VAL A 73 -2.81 -10.29 -13.30
C VAL A 73 -2.30 -8.95 -12.81
N THR A 74 -1.14 -8.92 -12.18
CA THR A 74 -0.50 -7.67 -11.73
C THR A 74 -0.14 -6.75 -12.90
N LEU A 75 0.49 -7.27 -13.97
CA LEU A 75 0.77 -6.48 -15.17
C LEU A 75 -0.51 -5.91 -15.78
N THR A 76 -1.55 -6.75 -15.93
CA THR A 76 -2.83 -6.31 -16.48
C THR A 76 -3.41 -5.16 -15.66
N PHE A 77 -3.36 -5.25 -14.33
CA PHE A 77 -3.85 -4.17 -13.47
C PHE A 77 -3.07 -2.87 -13.65
N ILE A 78 -1.73 -2.96 -13.72
CA ILE A 78 -0.86 -1.79 -13.94
C ILE A 78 -1.17 -1.15 -15.30
N HIS A 79 -1.25 -1.95 -16.36
CA HIS A 79 -1.53 -1.48 -17.72
C HIS A 79 -2.89 -0.78 -17.83
N MET A 80 -3.92 -1.31 -17.15
CA MET A 80 -5.25 -0.71 -17.13
C MET A 80 -5.32 0.57 -16.28
N MET A 81 -4.62 0.62 -15.14
CA MET A 81 -4.64 1.77 -14.23
C MET A 81 -3.84 2.95 -14.76
N LEU A 82 -2.71 2.69 -15.43
CA LEU A 82 -1.82 3.71 -15.98
C LEU A 82 -2.07 3.98 -17.48
N HIS A 83 -2.99 3.24 -18.12
CA HIS A 83 -3.23 3.28 -19.57
C HIS A 83 -1.92 3.18 -20.38
N CYS A 84 -1.10 2.19 -20.05
CA CYS A 84 0.20 1.94 -20.67
C CYS A 84 0.33 0.47 -21.08
N CYS A 85 1.26 0.15 -21.98
CA CYS A 85 1.51 -1.22 -22.44
C CYS A 85 3.00 -1.52 -22.49
N GLY A 86 3.44 -2.43 -21.63
CA GLY A 86 4.80 -2.98 -21.54
C GLY A 86 5.96 -1.99 -21.52
N LEU A 87 7.12 -2.48 -21.96
CA LEU A 87 8.41 -1.78 -21.92
C LEU A 87 8.56 -0.80 -23.08
N THR A 88 8.09 -1.19 -24.26
CA THR A 88 8.35 -0.45 -25.50
C THR A 88 7.13 0.29 -26.01
N GLY A 89 5.93 -0.05 -25.51
CA GLY A 89 4.70 0.59 -25.96
C GLY A 89 4.16 0.02 -27.29
N VAL A 90 4.76 -1.04 -27.82
CA VAL A 90 4.33 -1.68 -29.07
C VAL A 90 3.64 -3.01 -28.75
N PRO A 91 2.30 -3.07 -28.73
CA PRO A 91 1.56 -4.28 -28.32
C PRO A 91 1.86 -5.50 -29.21
N LEU A 92 2.29 -5.28 -30.45
CA LEU A 92 2.58 -6.32 -31.45
C LEU A 92 3.91 -7.05 -31.22
N VAL A 93 4.83 -6.46 -30.44
CA VAL A 93 6.16 -7.03 -30.17
C VAL A 93 6.23 -7.58 -28.74
N GLU A 94 5.21 -7.32 -27.93
CA GLU A 94 5.16 -7.68 -26.53
C GLU A 94 4.46 -9.02 -26.31
N ILE A 95 5.17 -9.96 -25.68
CA ILE A 95 4.68 -11.30 -25.33
C ILE A 95 3.48 -11.21 -24.36
N ALA A 96 3.36 -10.07 -23.66
CA ALA A 96 2.28 -9.75 -22.73
C ALA A 96 1.13 -8.93 -23.36
N ALA A 97 0.98 -8.89 -24.68
CA ALA A 97 -0.07 -8.12 -25.37
C ALA A 97 -1.49 -8.37 -24.80
N GLU A 98 -1.77 -9.59 -24.34
CA GLU A 98 -3.05 -9.95 -23.72
C GLU A 98 -3.33 -9.25 -22.38
N THR A 99 -2.32 -8.60 -21.78
CA THR A 99 -2.45 -7.82 -20.54
C THR A 99 -2.68 -6.34 -20.80
N CYS A 100 -2.64 -5.88 -22.05
CA CYS A 100 -2.77 -4.47 -22.39
C CYS A 100 -4.24 -4.02 -22.49
N PRO A 101 -4.55 -2.75 -22.17
CA PRO A 101 -5.89 -2.19 -22.29
C PRO A 101 -6.41 -2.25 -23.73
N LYS A 102 -7.73 -2.38 -23.86
CA LYS A 102 -8.38 -2.27 -25.17
C LYS A 102 -8.11 -0.86 -25.71
N PRO A 103 -7.50 -0.73 -26.90
CA PRO A 103 -7.23 0.57 -27.50
C PRO A 103 -8.55 1.27 -27.82
N GLN A 104 -8.67 2.54 -27.45
CA GLN A 104 -9.86 3.35 -27.66
C GLN A 104 -9.74 4.20 -28.93
N GLY A 105 -8.52 4.45 -29.41
CA GLY A 105 -8.21 5.13 -30.66
C GLY A 105 -7.50 4.27 -31.72
N ILE A 106 -7.61 4.67 -32.98
CA ILE A 106 -6.95 4.06 -34.15
C ILE A 106 -5.40 4.03 -34.03
N PHE A 107 -4.81 5.01 -33.35
CA PHE A 107 -3.36 5.10 -33.15
C PHE A 107 -2.85 4.24 -31.97
N GLU A 108 -3.69 4.04 -30.94
CA GLU A 108 -3.39 3.20 -29.76
C GLU A 108 -3.32 1.70 -30.10
N HIS A 109 -3.88 1.31 -31.25
CA HIS A 109 -3.73 -0.03 -31.79
C HIS A 109 -2.30 -0.35 -32.26
N ILE A 110 -1.48 0.69 -32.51
CA ILE A 110 -0.14 0.57 -33.12
C ILE A 110 0.94 0.97 -32.10
N VAL A 111 0.74 2.06 -31.36
CA VAL A 111 1.68 2.54 -30.34
C VAL A 111 0.90 3.09 -29.15
N MET A 112 1.15 2.53 -27.97
CA MET A 112 0.65 2.97 -26.67
C MET A 112 1.84 3.51 -25.87
N PRO A 113 1.65 4.43 -24.89
CA PRO A 113 2.76 4.87 -24.07
C PRO A 113 3.40 3.70 -23.31
N SER A 114 4.74 3.70 -23.26
CA SER A 114 5.52 2.73 -22.49
C SER A 114 5.26 2.92 -20.99
N CYS A 115 5.04 1.83 -20.26
CA CYS A 115 4.82 1.87 -18.82
C CYS A 115 5.96 2.47 -18.00
N PRO A 116 7.26 2.15 -18.21
CA PRO A 116 8.32 2.78 -17.43
C PRO A 116 8.35 4.31 -17.60
N GLY A 117 8.10 4.81 -18.82
CA GLY A 117 8.00 6.25 -19.08
C GLY A 117 6.82 6.92 -18.40
N ILE A 118 5.63 6.30 -18.42
CA ILE A 118 4.45 6.82 -17.71
C ILE A 118 4.61 6.73 -16.20
N ILE A 119 5.24 5.68 -15.67
CA ILE A 119 5.57 5.57 -14.25
C ILE A 119 6.43 6.75 -13.84
N MET A 120 7.55 7.00 -14.52
CA MET A 120 8.43 8.14 -14.22
C MET A 120 7.67 9.48 -14.31
N SER A 121 6.90 9.70 -15.37
CA SER A 121 6.14 10.96 -15.52
C SER A 121 5.03 11.12 -14.50
N THR A 122 4.44 10.01 -14.02
CA THR A 122 3.41 10.02 -12.97
C THR A 122 4.02 10.41 -11.62
N PHE A 123 5.23 9.95 -11.30
CA PHE A 123 5.92 10.38 -10.08
C PHE A 123 6.40 11.83 -10.16
N ASP A 124 6.71 12.34 -11.34
CA ASP A 124 7.11 13.73 -11.53
C ASP A 124 5.92 14.70 -11.58
N SER A 125 4.98 14.47 -12.51
CA SER A 125 3.83 15.35 -12.77
C SER A 125 2.63 15.08 -11.85
N ARG A 126 2.45 13.84 -11.39
CA ARG A 126 1.34 13.45 -10.50
C ARG A 126 1.81 13.07 -9.09
N ALA A 127 2.97 13.58 -8.68
CA ALA A 127 3.45 13.53 -7.30
C ALA A 127 2.35 13.86 -6.26
N PRO A 128 1.44 14.84 -6.48
CA PRO A 128 0.37 15.14 -5.52
C PRO A 128 -0.58 13.97 -5.24
N LEU A 129 -0.85 13.09 -6.22
CA LEU A 129 -1.69 11.91 -6.01
C LEU A 129 -1.00 10.88 -5.12
N VAL A 130 0.27 10.59 -5.40
CA VAL A 130 1.09 9.67 -4.60
C VAL A 130 1.24 10.18 -3.17
N MET A 131 1.53 11.49 -3.03
CA MET A 131 1.60 12.16 -1.73
C MET A 131 0.26 12.11 -1.00
N GLY A 132 -0.86 12.31 -1.71
CA GLY A 132 -2.20 12.21 -1.14
C GLY A 132 -2.50 10.83 -0.55
N ILE A 133 -2.09 9.76 -1.24
CA ILE A 133 -2.25 8.38 -0.75
C ILE A 133 -1.42 8.13 0.52
N LEU A 134 -0.15 8.57 0.54
CA LEU A 134 0.74 8.39 1.69
C LEU A 134 0.27 9.21 2.91
N ILE A 135 -0.11 10.48 2.70
CA ILE A 135 -0.64 11.35 3.75
C ILE A 135 -1.97 10.81 4.27
N GLY A 136 -2.88 10.40 3.38
CA GLY A 136 -4.17 9.83 3.74
C GLY A 136 -4.01 8.56 4.58
N THR A 137 -3.10 7.67 4.17
CA THR A 137 -2.77 6.47 4.94
C THR A 137 -2.19 6.82 6.32
N GLY A 138 -1.28 7.79 6.39
CA GLY A 138 -0.72 8.28 7.65
C GLY A 138 -1.79 8.84 8.59
N ALA A 139 -2.72 9.65 8.06
CA ALA A 139 -3.83 10.19 8.83
C ALA A 139 -4.74 9.08 9.39
N LEU A 140 -5.07 8.07 8.59
CA LEU A 140 -5.86 6.91 9.04
C LEU A 140 -5.17 6.14 10.17
N LEU A 141 -3.85 5.95 10.08
CA LEU A 141 -3.07 5.28 11.13
C LEU A 141 -3.07 6.09 12.44
N VAL A 142 -2.96 7.41 12.36
CA VAL A 142 -3.03 8.29 13.54
C VAL A 142 -4.41 8.26 14.18
N VAL A 143 -5.48 8.32 13.39
CA VAL A 143 -6.86 8.19 13.90
C VAL A 143 -7.05 6.84 14.58
N ALA A 144 -6.63 5.74 13.96
CA ALA A 144 -6.69 4.41 14.56
C ALA A 144 -5.92 4.33 15.88
N LEU A 145 -4.76 4.98 15.97
CA LEU A 145 -3.96 5.06 17.18
C LEU A 145 -4.69 5.82 18.30
N ILE A 146 -5.32 6.96 17.99
CA ILE A 146 -6.12 7.73 18.94
C ILE A 146 -7.29 6.89 19.47
N CYS A 147 -8.05 6.26 18.58
CA CYS A 147 -9.15 5.37 18.96
C CYS A 147 -8.68 4.23 19.87
N THR A 148 -7.55 3.62 19.53
CA THR A 148 -6.92 2.55 20.31
C THR A 148 -6.54 3.02 21.71
N ILE A 149 -5.96 4.21 21.84
CA ILE A 149 -5.58 4.78 23.15
C ILE A 149 -6.81 5.05 24.02
N ILE A 150 -7.90 5.58 23.43
CA ILE A 150 -9.16 5.79 24.15
C ILE A 150 -9.72 4.46 24.65
N LEU A 151 -9.80 3.45 23.77
CA LEU A 151 -10.27 2.12 24.13
C LEU A 151 -9.39 1.48 25.22
N LEU A 152 -8.06 1.64 25.13
CA LEU A 152 -7.14 1.13 26.13
C LEU A 152 -7.37 1.76 27.50
N LYS A 153 -7.68 3.05 27.56
CA LYS A 153 -8.02 3.74 28.83
C LYS A 153 -9.32 3.18 29.43
N GLN A 154 -10.35 2.98 28.62
CA GLN A 154 -11.63 2.42 29.09
C GLN A 154 -11.46 0.99 29.61
N VAL A 155 -10.79 0.11 28.85
CA VAL A 155 -10.45 -1.25 29.31
C VAL A 155 -9.54 -1.21 30.54
N LYS A 156 -8.72 -0.16 30.67
CA LYS A 156 -7.88 0.07 31.86
C LYS A 156 -8.69 0.36 33.12
N GLU A 157 -9.75 1.12 33.01
CA GLU A 157 -10.63 1.44 34.14
C GLU A 157 -11.43 0.19 34.53
N VAL A 158 -12.10 -0.44 33.57
CA VAL A 158 -12.98 -1.60 33.83
C VAL A 158 -12.26 -2.74 34.55
N GLN A 159 -11.08 -3.18 34.10
CA GLN A 159 -10.42 -4.29 34.83
C GLN A 159 -9.81 -3.88 36.17
N GLN A 160 -9.55 -2.58 36.41
CA GLN A 160 -9.15 -2.13 37.75
C GLN A 160 -10.32 -2.24 38.72
N ASP A 161 -11.53 -1.86 38.29
CA ASP A 161 -12.75 -1.99 39.09
C ASP A 161 -13.08 -3.45 39.38
N VAL A 162 -12.99 -4.32 38.38
CA VAL A 162 -13.20 -5.77 38.56
C VAL A 162 -12.17 -6.36 39.53
N ALA A 163 -10.90 -5.98 39.42
CA ALA A 163 -9.85 -6.46 40.32
C ALA A 163 -10.02 -5.94 41.75
N ALA A 164 -10.47 -4.70 41.93
CA ALA A 164 -10.79 -4.13 43.23
C ALA A 164 -11.98 -4.86 43.88
N TYR A 165 -13.06 -5.10 43.12
CA TYR A 165 -14.21 -5.86 43.59
C TYR A 165 -13.82 -7.26 44.08
N TYR A 166 -13.04 -8.01 43.30
CA TYR A 166 -12.58 -9.34 43.71
C TYR A 166 -11.75 -9.34 44.99
N ARG A 167 -10.88 -8.33 45.19
CA ARG A 167 -10.10 -8.16 46.43
C ARG A 167 -10.94 -7.79 47.66
N THR A 168 -12.12 -7.20 47.45
CA THR A 168 -13.02 -6.87 48.57
C THR A 168 -13.94 -8.02 48.95
N VAL A 169 -14.19 -8.96 48.03
CA VAL A 169 -15.10 -10.10 48.25
C VAL A 169 -14.37 -11.35 48.73
N TYR A 170 -13.13 -11.57 48.30
CA TYR A 170 -12.26 -12.68 48.70
C TYR A 170 -11.10 -12.20 49.55
#